data_AF-A0A9W7G845-F1
#
_entry.id   AF-A0A9W7G845-F1
#
_cell.length_a   1.000
_cell.length_b   1.000
_cell.length_c   1.000
_cell.angle_alpha   90.00
_cell.angle_beta   90.00
_cell.angle_gamma   90.00
#
_symmetry.space_group_name_H-M   'P 1'
#
loop_
_entity.id
_entity.type
_entity.pdbx_description
1 polymer ?
#
loop_
_entity_poly.entity_id
_entity_poly.type
_entity_poly.pdbx_seq_one_letter_code
_entity_poly.pdbx_strand_id
1 'polypeptide(L)'
;MHQSGNTPATTSTSNPSANTNNTTTTTSTSTTTTSPTTTTTTALTPMPPPPPPAWLVQQPLNPNPTPQQREPWSMCSEPESDDRLYCMEISAFESTSSTFHLPPKSRVPDPARCVKKYRRSAAGGGVKSYRNEKPRGIAQLHDTVTFLFGQVYNERERFNNTNLSSAVSFISDRLRAIQVDIVTNRLLENKDERLPAMLGRMCSFYILNIHLLSQLKPPHFEHRFNMQALQSSLQMLKAYYELNPPPSDAPYSLNDEHLAYSALLHISSHINGGQGGGVDFGQGLNPMCTICPKDYSPARYPKLSFVLKMASSLSTCDFTSILKMISPKVQDTRFHYLVRCCLAPSIPTVRLELLKRMNKAWGKGEKVKVEEVARLLRMTPRFQDCSDFCASHGLPCGDGSVAFKVNPVEENPNGGGRPLETNGTRAEDTLVFGEGGGRNSEYKATRGEYDKQGVNGLNETFARWILDVQ
;
A
#
# COMPACT_ATOMS: atom_id res chain seq x y z
N MET A 1 -19.97 -26.16 53.03
CA MET A 1 -20.98 -25.40 53.79
C MET A 1 -20.66 -23.93 53.69
N HIS A 2 -21.41 -23.23 52.84
CA HIS A 2 -21.91 -21.84 52.92
C HIS A 2 -21.98 -21.23 51.53
N GLN A 3 -23.22 -21.18 51.05
CA GLN A 3 -23.71 -20.43 49.91
C GLN A 3 -23.96 -18.97 50.33
N SER A 4 -23.72 -18.04 49.41
CA SER A 4 -24.46 -16.79 49.17
C SER A 4 -23.70 -16.05 48.06
N GLY A 5 -24.19 -15.82 46.84
CA GLY A 5 -25.55 -15.48 46.43
C GLY A 5 -25.67 -13.95 46.38
N ASN A 6 -25.49 -13.34 45.20
CA ASN A 6 -26.08 -12.06 44.81
C ASN A 6 -25.80 -11.73 43.33
N THR A 7 -26.86 -11.73 42.53
CA THR A 7 -26.97 -11.17 41.17
C THR A 7 -27.70 -9.83 41.24
N PRO A 8 -27.31 -8.79 40.47
CA PRO A 8 -28.13 -7.60 40.33
C PRO A 8 -29.03 -7.62 39.07
N ALA A 9 -30.21 -7.03 39.30
CA ALA A 9 -31.36 -6.77 38.44
C ALA A 9 -31.08 -6.25 37.02
N THR A 10 -31.80 -6.84 36.07
CA THR A 10 -32.10 -6.30 34.74
C THR A 10 -33.24 -5.30 34.80
N THR A 11 -32.96 -4.04 34.43
CA THR A 11 -33.95 -2.97 34.27
C THR A 11 -34.54 -2.99 32.86
N SER A 12 -35.84 -3.30 32.77
CA SER A 12 -36.66 -3.20 31.57
C SER A 12 -36.95 -1.74 31.23
N THR A 13 -36.57 -1.29 30.03
CA THR A 13 -36.95 0.02 29.48
C THR A 13 -38.08 -0.16 28.47
N SER A 14 -39.16 0.57 28.71
CA SER A 14 -40.39 0.62 27.92
C SER A 14 -40.24 1.52 26.69
N ASN A 15 -40.60 1.00 25.51
CA ASN A 15 -40.79 1.77 24.28
C ASN A 15 -42.12 2.53 24.30
N PRO A 16 -42.17 3.80 23.87
CA PRO A 16 -43.39 4.42 23.39
C PRO A 16 -43.49 4.42 21.86
N SER A 17 -44.69 4.09 21.42
CA SER A 17 -45.16 3.96 20.04
C SER A 17 -45.33 5.30 19.31
N ALA A 18 -45.19 5.20 17.98
CA ALA A 18 -45.95 5.87 16.93
C ALA A 18 -46.10 7.41 16.97
N ASN A 19 -45.51 8.07 15.99
CA ASN A 19 -46.14 9.25 15.42
C ASN A 19 -45.99 9.28 13.89
N THR A 20 -47.14 9.24 13.24
CA THR A 20 -47.37 9.22 11.79
C THR A 20 -47.45 10.66 11.32
N ASN A 21 -46.56 11.09 10.42
CA ASN A 21 -46.71 12.38 9.73
C ASN A 21 -46.68 12.19 8.22
N ASN A 22 -47.85 12.43 7.62
CA ASN A 22 -48.10 12.54 6.19
C ASN A 22 -47.27 13.69 5.60
N THR A 23 -46.57 13.43 4.49
CA THR A 23 -45.99 14.49 3.65
C THR A 23 -46.57 14.39 2.24
N THR A 24 -47.46 15.34 1.96
CA THR A 24 -48.07 15.60 0.65
C THR A 24 -47.00 16.11 -0.31
N THR A 25 -46.76 15.41 -1.42
CA THR A 25 -45.87 15.86 -2.49
C THR A 25 -46.70 16.51 -3.59
N THR A 26 -46.60 17.83 -3.73
CA THR A 26 -47.23 18.61 -4.79
C THR A 26 -46.24 18.75 -5.94
N THR A 27 -46.58 18.17 -7.09
CA THR A 27 -45.79 18.24 -8.32
C THR A 27 -46.12 19.53 -9.07
N SER A 28 -45.17 20.47 -9.14
CA SER A 28 -45.27 21.67 -9.97
C SER A 28 -44.36 21.53 -11.19
N THR A 29 -44.96 21.33 -12.35
CA THR A 29 -44.29 21.29 -13.66
C THR A 29 -44.11 22.71 -14.17
N SER A 30 -42.87 23.21 -14.25
CA SER A 30 -42.55 24.48 -14.91
C SER A 30 -41.79 24.22 -16.21
N THR A 31 -42.49 24.40 -17.32
CA THR A 31 -41.92 24.48 -18.68
C THR A 31 -41.20 25.81 -18.86
N THR A 32 -39.89 25.78 -19.13
CA THR A 32 -39.11 26.96 -19.48
C THR A 32 -38.76 26.94 -20.97
N THR A 33 -39.24 27.94 -21.68
CA THR A 33 -39.06 28.19 -23.11
C THR A 33 -37.65 28.75 -23.36
N THR A 34 -36.85 28.06 -24.19
CA THR A 34 -35.51 28.51 -24.61
C THR A 34 -35.59 29.31 -25.91
N SER A 35 -35.01 30.51 -25.90
CA SER A 35 -34.76 31.32 -27.11
C SER A 35 -33.34 31.03 -27.64
N PRO A 36 -33.12 31.06 -28.96
CA PRO A 36 -31.81 30.77 -29.55
C PRO A 36 -30.91 32.02 -29.53
N THR A 37 -29.74 31.91 -28.90
CA THR A 37 -28.67 32.91 -28.97
C THR A 37 -27.59 32.43 -29.95
N THR A 38 -27.44 33.15 -31.05
CA THR A 38 -26.39 33.01 -32.06
C THR A 38 -25.02 33.28 -31.44
N THR A 39 -24.14 32.26 -31.42
CA THR A 39 -22.77 32.38 -30.93
C THR A 39 -21.80 32.48 -32.10
N THR A 40 -21.21 33.66 -32.26
CA THR A 40 -20.13 33.93 -33.22
C THR A 40 -18.86 33.23 -32.75
N THR A 41 -18.35 32.30 -33.57
CA THR A 41 -17.15 31.51 -33.27
C THR A 41 -15.90 32.26 -33.73
N THR A 42 -15.18 32.87 -32.79
CA THR A 42 -13.84 33.42 -33.03
C THR A 42 -12.81 32.34 -32.71
N ALA A 43 -12.08 31.86 -33.72
CA ALA A 43 -11.05 30.84 -33.56
C ALA A 43 -9.88 31.39 -32.75
N LEU A 44 -9.77 30.97 -31.48
CA LEU A 44 -8.64 31.25 -30.62
C LEU A 44 -7.51 30.25 -30.92
N THR A 45 -6.33 30.78 -31.24
CA THR A 45 -5.08 30.04 -31.33
C THR A 45 -4.82 29.26 -30.03
N PRO A 46 -4.45 27.97 -30.10
CA PRO A 46 -4.23 27.15 -28.91
C PRO A 46 -3.05 27.70 -28.11
N MET A 47 -3.31 28.04 -26.85
CA MET A 47 -2.25 28.40 -25.90
C MET A 47 -1.29 27.21 -25.73
N PRO A 48 0.03 27.45 -25.65
CA PRO A 48 0.98 26.42 -25.29
C PRO A 48 0.63 25.84 -23.91
N PRO A 49 0.80 24.51 -23.71
CA PRO A 49 0.54 23.89 -22.42
C PRO A 49 1.43 24.54 -21.34
N PRO A 50 0.91 24.74 -20.12
CA PRO A 50 1.71 25.29 -19.03
C PRO A 50 2.93 24.40 -18.77
N PRO A 51 4.10 24.99 -18.43
CA PRO A 51 5.27 24.20 -18.07
C PRO A 51 4.94 23.28 -16.88
N PRO A 52 5.49 22.06 -16.82
CA PRO A 52 5.29 21.17 -15.69
C PRO A 52 5.73 21.88 -14.39
N PRO A 53 5.04 21.64 -13.25
CA PRO A 53 5.35 22.33 -12.01
C PRO A 53 6.79 22.01 -11.57
N ALA A 54 7.47 22.98 -10.95
CA ALA A 54 8.90 22.93 -10.67
C ALA A 54 9.36 21.71 -9.83
N TRP A 55 8.47 21.13 -9.02
CA TRP A 55 8.74 19.90 -8.27
C TRP A 55 8.77 18.62 -9.14
N LEU A 56 8.27 18.70 -10.38
CA LEU A 56 8.26 17.61 -11.36
C LEU A 56 9.51 17.62 -12.27
N VAL A 57 10.27 18.71 -12.25
CA VAL A 57 11.57 18.80 -12.94
C VAL A 57 12.55 17.96 -12.10
N GLN A 58 12.68 16.69 -12.47
CA GLN A 58 13.70 15.80 -11.92
C GLN A 58 15.04 16.51 -12.03
N GLN A 59 15.64 16.89 -10.91
CA GLN A 59 17.05 17.26 -10.93
C GLN A 59 17.81 16.06 -11.52
N PRO A 60 18.74 16.28 -12.45
CA PRO A 60 19.55 15.19 -12.98
C PRO A 60 20.18 14.46 -11.79
N LEU A 61 19.83 13.18 -11.64
CA LEU A 61 20.38 12.29 -10.61
C LEU A 61 21.89 12.45 -10.66
N ASN A 62 22.46 13.12 -9.67
CA ASN A 62 23.89 13.33 -9.59
C ASN A 62 24.53 11.93 -9.51
N PRO A 63 25.27 11.47 -10.54
CA PRO A 63 25.72 10.09 -10.61
C PRO A 63 26.78 9.87 -9.53
N ASN A 64 26.35 9.30 -8.41
CA ASN A 64 27.13 9.03 -7.20
C ASN A 64 27.69 10.29 -6.52
N PRO A 65 26.92 10.97 -5.64
CA PRO A 65 27.56 11.74 -4.58
C PRO A 65 28.55 10.81 -3.87
N THR A 66 29.83 11.22 -3.80
CA THR A 66 30.86 10.53 -3.02
C THR A 66 30.24 10.15 -1.67
N PRO A 67 30.32 8.88 -1.23
CA PRO A 67 29.66 8.44 0.00
C PRO A 67 30.05 9.38 1.12
N GLN A 68 29.11 10.24 1.53
CA GLN A 68 29.38 11.24 2.55
C GLN A 68 29.72 10.45 3.81
N GLN A 69 30.97 10.57 4.27
CA GLN A 69 31.45 9.83 5.43
C GLN A 69 30.58 10.24 6.62
N ARG A 70 29.73 9.33 7.09
CA ARG A 70 28.83 9.61 8.21
C ARG A 70 29.66 9.66 9.50
N GLU A 71 29.26 10.54 10.39
CA GLU A 71 29.80 10.57 11.74
C GLU A 71 29.61 9.18 12.39
N PRO A 72 30.66 8.63 13.05
CA PRO A 72 30.56 7.38 13.79
C PRO A 72 29.39 7.42 14.78
N TRP A 73 28.62 6.33 14.86
CA TRP A 73 27.52 6.18 15.82
C TRP A 73 26.41 7.24 15.68
N SER A 74 26.24 7.82 14.48
CA SER A 74 25.19 8.80 14.21
C SER A 74 23.77 8.22 14.19
N MET A 75 23.62 6.92 13.90
CA MET A 75 22.33 6.23 13.78
C MET A 75 22.02 5.27 14.94
N CYS A 76 22.96 5.05 15.85
CA CYS A 76 22.89 4.14 17.00
C CYS A 76 23.94 4.56 18.02
N SER A 77 23.74 4.32 19.31
CA SER A 77 24.78 4.59 20.31
C SER A 77 25.84 3.50 20.34
N GLU A 78 27.09 3.87 20.65
CA GLU A 78 28.19 2.90 20.83
C GLU A 78 27.86 1.82 21.88
N PRO A 79 27.36 2.16 23.10
CA PRO A 79 26.96 1.15 24.08
C PRO A 79 25.89 0.17 23.58
N GLU A 80 24.98 0.63 22.71
CA GLU A 80 24.00 -0.26 22.08
C GLU A 80 24.63 -1.23 21.10
N SER A 81 25.58 -0.74 20.30
CA SER A 81 26.32 -1.60 19.38
C SER A 81 27.14 -2.65 20.14
N ASP A 82 27.79 -2.26 21.24
CA ASP A 82 28.57 -3.18 22.08
C ASP A 82 27.70 -4.26 22.72
N ASP A 83 26.54 -3.89 23.27
CA ASP A 83 25.56 -4.84 23.83
C ASP A 83 25.09 -5.83 22.76
N ARG A 84 24.83 -5.35 21.53
CA ARG A 84 24.41 -6.19 20.41
C ARG A 84 25.54 -7.07 19.89
N LEU A 85 26.79 -6.61 19.92
CA LEU A 85 27.96 -7.43 19.62
C LEU A 85 28.11 -8.54 20.65
N TYR A 86 28.00 -8.22 21.94
CA TYR A 86 28.02 -9.19 23.03
C TYR A 86 26.90 -10.24 22.90
N CYS A 87 25.71 -9.80 22.52
CA CYS A 87 24.55 -10.68 22.29
C CYS A 87 24.56 -11.38 20.92
N MET A 88 25.60 -11.20 20.09
CA MET A 88 25.72 -11.80 18.75
C MET A 88 24.59 -11.39 17.78
N GLU A 89 24.07 -10.18 17.91
CA GLU A 89 22.93 -9.63 17.16
C GLU A 89 23.32 -8.61 16.08
N ILE A 90 24.59 -8.57 15.67
CA ILE A 90 25.05 -7.67 14.60
C ILE A 90 24.60 -8.20 13.24
N SER A 91 23.81 -7.37 12.53
CA SER A 91 23.36 -7.70 11.18
C SER A 91 24.49 -7.56 10.16
N ALA A 92 24.43 -8.31 9.06
CA ALA A 92 25.33 -8.11 7.93
C ALA A 92 25.24 -6.67 7.37
N PHE A 93 24.07 -6.04 7.50
CA PHE A 93 23.84 -4.64 7.07
C PHE A 93 24.51 -3.59 7.96
N GLU A 94 24.97 -3.99 9.16
CA GLU A 94 25.62 -3.12 10.15
C GLU A 94 27.08 -3.49 10.37
N SER A 95 27.57 -4.51 9.65
CA SER A 95 28.94 -5.02 9.80
C SER A 95 29.90 -4.29 8.86
N THR A 96 31.18 -4.30 9.22
CA THR A 96 32.25 -3.83 8.34
C THR A 96 32.32 -4.65 7.04
N SER A 97 32.84 -4.04 5.97
CA SER A 97 33.02 -4.70 4.66
C SER A 97 33.85 -5.99 4.75
N SER A 98 34.78 -6.08 5.70
CA SER A 98 35.61 -7.28 5.90
C SER A 98 34.90 -8.41 6.65
N THR A 99 33.76 -8.16 7.30
CA THR A 99 33.13 -9.17 8.18
C THR A 99 31.65 -9.44 7.91
N PHE A 100 30.96 -8.68 7.04
CA PHE A 100 29.52 -8.88 6.78
C PHE A 100 29.15 -10.28 6.27
N HIS A 101 30.08 -10.95 5.57
CA HIS A 101 29.90 -12.31 5.04
C HIS A 101 30.11 -13.39 6.11
N LEU A 102 30.70 -13.04 7.26
CA LEU A 102 30.95 -13.97 8.35
C LEU A 102 29.66 -14.26 9.15
N PRO A 103 29.64 -15.36 9.93
CA PRO A 103 28.55 -15.66 10.87
C PRO A 103 28.36 -14.53 11.90
N PRO A 104 27.16 -14.38 12.50
CA PRO A 104 26.87 -13.29 13.45
C PRO A 104 27.88 -13.12 14.58
N LYS A 105 28.48 -14.21 15.07
CA LYS A 105 29.46 -14.22 16.16
C LYS A 105 30.82 -13.59 15.80
N SER A 106 31.12 -13.48 14.51
CA SER A 106 32.41 -13.02 14.00
C SER A 106 32.31 -11.68 13.26
N ARG A 107 31.13 -11.06 13.30
CA ARG A 107 30.88 -9.76 12.68
C ARG A 107 31.42 -8.65 13.58
N VAL A 108 32.06 -7.67 12.95
CA VAL A 108 32.51 -6.44 13.61
C VAL A 108 31.55 -5.32 13.22
N PRO A 109 30.93 -4.62 14.19
CA PRO A 109 30.04 -3.51 13.90
C PRO A 109 30.79 -2.38 13.18
N ASP A 110 30.15 -1.79 12.18
CA ASP A 110 30.63 -0.59 11.51
C ASP A 110 29.93 0.64 12.12
N PRO A 111 30.68 1.55 12.78
CA PRO A 111 30.12 2.74 13.42
C PRO A 111 29.26 3.61 12.49
N ALA A 112 29.55 3.64 11.19
CA ALA A 112 28.81 4.44 10.22
C ALA A 112 27.55 3.74 9.67
N ARG A 113 27.32 2.47 10.06
CA ARG A 113 26.23 1.61 9.56
C ARG A 113 25.35 1.03 10.66
N CYS A 114 25.79 0.99 11.91
CA CYS A 114 24.97 0.53 13.03
C CYS A 114 23.72 1.40 13.19
N VAL A 115 22.54 0.77 13.22
CA VAL A 115 21.25 1.46 13.40
C VAL A 115 20.57 0.97 14.65
N LYS A 116 20.02 1.91 15.43
CA LYS A 116 19.28 1.61 16.66
C LYS A 116 18.19 0.56 16.44
N LYS A 117 18.24 -0.52 17.22
CA LYS A 117 17.30 -1.65 17.20
C LYS A 117 16.05 -1.32 18.03
N TYR A 118 14.88 -1.76 17.58
CA TYR A 118 13.67 -1.61 18.36
C TYR A 118 13.67 -2.56 19.57
N ARG A 119 13.45 -2.02 20.77
CA ARG A 119 13.34 -2.79 22.02
C ARG A 119 11.89 -2.86 22.50
N ARG A 120 11.39 -4.06 22.76
CA ARG A 120 10.02 -4.28 23.28
C ARG A 120 10.04 -4.19 24.81
N SER A 121 9.12 -3.42 25.40
CA SER A 121 8.99 -3.26 26.86
C SER A 121 8.66 -4.56 27.61
N ALA A 122 8.14 -5.58 26.90
CA ALA A 122 7.71 -6.86 27.48
C ALA A 122 8.86 -7.73 28.03
N ALA A 123 10.13 -7.37 27.81
CA ALA A 123 11.28 -8.12 28.32
C ALA A 123 11.57 -7.90 29.82
N GLY A 124 10.64 -7.31 30.59
CA GLY A 124 10.70 -7.19 32.05
C GLY A 124 11.83 -6.32 32.63
N GLY A 125 12.78 -5.86 31.80
CA GLY A 125 13.96 -5.11 32.24
C GLY A 125 13.81 -3.59 32.28
N GLY A 126 12.62 -3.06 31.98
CA GLY A 126 12.45 -1.66 31.58
C GLY A 126 13.17 -1.37 30.26
N VAL A 127 12.73 -0.35 29.52
CA VAL A 127 13.59 0.20 28.45
C VAL A 127 14.74 0.88 29.18
N LYS A 128 15.81 0.13 29.48
CA LYS A 128 17.07 0.72 29.92
C LYS A 128 17.57 1.53 28.72
N SER A 129 17.16 2.80 28.62
CA SER A 129 17.91 3.76 27.84
C SER A 129 19.35 3.62 28.33
N TYR A 130 20.28 3.43 27.40
CA TYR A 130 21.69 3.47 27.76
C TYR A 130 21.90 4.78 28.50
N ARG A 131 22.46 4.72 29.72
CA ARG A 131 22.68 5.93 30.51
C ARG A 131 23.46 6.90 29.61
N ASN A 132 22.89 8.08 29.37
CA ASN A 132 23.43 9.13 28.51
C ASN A 132 23.23 8.97 26.99
N GLU A 133 22.28 8.16 26.53
CA GLU A 133 21.91 8.17 25.10
C GLU A 133 21.37 9.55 24.71
N LYS A 134 22.08 10.23 23.79
CA LYS A 134 21.66 11.54 23.27
C LYS A 134 20.38 11.36 22.43
N PRO A 135 19.31 12.14 22.68
CA PRO A 135 18.11 12.12 21.85
C PRO A 135 18.46 12.38 20.36
N ARG A 136 17.98 11.51 19.46
CA ARG A 136 18.14 11.70 18.02
C ARG A 136 17.16 12.78 17.52
N GLY A 137 17.69 13.78 16.82
CA GLY A 137 16.90 14.85 16.19
C GLY A 137 16.34 14.45 14.81
N ILE A 138 15.43 15.27 14.26
CA ILE A 138 14.76 14.98 12.98
C ILE A 138 15.76 14.78 11.83
N ALA A 139 16.82 15.59 11.76
CA ALA A 139 17.88 15.43 10.75
C ALA A 139 18.54 14.04 10.81
N GLN A 140 18.93 13.59 12.00
CA GLN A 140 19.56 12.28 12.20
C GLN A 140 18.61 11.12 11.86
N LEU A 141 17.33 11.24 12.24
CA LEU A 141 16.32 10.23 11.90
C LEU A 141 16.07 10.17 10.39
N HIS A 142 16.01 11.32 9.73
CA HIS A 142 15.88 11.42 8.28
C HIS A 142 17.08 10.78 7.55
N ASP A 143 18.30 11.05 8.00
CA ASP A 143 19.52 10.44 7.44
C ASP A 143 19.54 8.92 7.67
N THR A 144 19.03 8.47 8.82
CA THR A 144 18.85 7.04 9.11
C THR A 144 17.87 6.39 8.14
N VAL A 145 16.70 6.98 7.89
CA VAL A 145 15.73 6.45 6.91
C VAL A 145 16.32 6.45 5.49
N THR A 146 17.06 7.49 5.14
CA THR A 146 17.76 7.58 3.85
C THR A 146 18.82 6.49 3.71
N PHE A 147 19.57 6.17 4.77
CA PHE A 147 20.49 5.03 4.79
C PHE A 147 19.76 3.69 4.63
N LEU A 148 18.67 3.47 5.36
CA LEU A 148 17.91 2.22 5.31
C LEU A 148 17.35 1.93 3.92
N PHE A 149 16.82 2.94 3.23
CA PHE A 149 16.30 2.75 1.87
C PHE A 149 17.42 2.80 0.83
N GLY A 150 18.31 3.78 0.90
CA GLY A 150 19.35 4.00 -0.11
C GLY A 150 20.48 2.97 -0.10
N GLN A 151 20.90 2.47 1.07
CA GLN A 151 22.01 1.52 1.19
C GLN A 151 21.51 0.12 1.56
N VAL A 152 20.66 -0.02 2.58
CA VAL A 152 20.25 -1.36 3.03
C VAL A 152 19.29 -2.00 2.03
N TYR A 153 18.23 -1.29 1.61
CA TYR A 153 17.27 -1.86 0.66
C TYR A 153 17.86 -1.99 -0.74
N ASN A 154 18.48 -0.92 -1.27
CA ASN A 154 18.95 -0.91 -2.65
C ASN A 154 20.19 -1.79 -2.88
N GLU A 155 21.11 -1.87 -1.91
CA GLU A 155 22.36 -2.62 -2.04
C GLU A 155 22.32 -3.98 -1.33
N ARG A 156 21.14 -4.48 -0.93
CA ARG A 156 21.01 -5.75 -0.21
C ARG A 156 21.73 -6.93 -0.86
N GLU A 157 21.76 -6.97 -2.19
CA GLU A 157 22.43 -8.01 -2.98
C GLU A 157 23.94 -8.08 -2.73
N ARG A 158 24.57 -6.97 -2.31
CA ARG A 158 25.98 -6.94 -1.94
C ARG A 158 26.27 -7.71 -0.64
N PHE A 159 25.25 -7.90 0.21
CA PHE A 159 25.39 -8.54 1.50
C PHE A 159 25.03 -10.03 1.42
N ASN A 160 26.01 -10.86 1.06
CA ASN A 160 26.02 -12.32 1.27
C ASN A 160 24.70 -13.06 0.98
N ASN A 161 24.13 -12.90 -0.23
CA ASN A 161 22.87 -13.53 -0.63
C ASN A 161 21.69 -13.25 0.31
N THR A 162 21.68 -12.11 1.01
CA THR A 162 20.54 -11.75 1.85
C THR A 162 19.30 -11.56 0.98
N ASN A 163 18.29 -12.38 1.23
CA ASN A 163 17.03 -12.28 0.51
C ASN A 163 16.26 -11.00 0.91
N LEU A 164 15.35 -10.57 0.06
CA LEU A 164 14.52 -9.37 0.28
C LEU A 164 13.79 -9.40 1.63
N SER A 165 13.29 -10.56 2.07
CA SER A 165 12.62 -10.75 3.37
C SER A 165 13.53 -10.37 4.55
N SER A 166 14.81 -10.76 4.52
CA SER A 166 15.77 -10.44 5.57
C SER A 166 16.04 -8.93 5.65
N ALA A 167 16.21 -8.27 4.50
CA ALA A 167 16.37 -6.82 4.43
C ALA A 167 15.11 -6.08 4.92
N VAL A 168 13.92 -6.52 4.50
CA VAL A 168 12.65 -5.94 4.94
C VAL A 168 12.44 -6.12 6.45
N SER A 169 12.74 -7.29 7.00
CA SER A 169 12.64 -7.56 8.44
C SER A 169 13.57 -6.65 9.23
N PHE A 170 14.82 -6.51 8.78
CA PHE A 170 15.79 -5.58 9.36
C PHE A 170 15.30 -4.13 9.32
N ILE A 171 14.92 -3.63 8.15
CA ILE A 171 14.46 -2.24 7.97
C ILE A 171 13.22 -1.98 8.80
N SER A 172 12.23 -2.88 8.79
CA SER A 172 10.99 -2.77 9.57
C SER A 172 11.27 -2.64 11.08
N ASP A 173 12.21 -3.42 11.61
CA ASP A 173 12.63 -3.29 13.01
C ASP A 173 13.25 -1.91 13.30
N ARG A 174 14.16 -1.44 12.44
CA ARG A 174 14.82 -0.14 12.61
C ARG A 174 13.85 1.03 12.45
N LEU A 175 12.90 0.94 11.53
CA LEU A 175 11.83 1.94 11.37
C LEU A 175 10.95 2.04 12.62
N ARG A 176 10.66 0.94 13.31
CA ARG A 176 9.95 0.99 14.60
C ARG A 176 10.77 1.70 15.67
N ALA A 177 12.09 1.52 15.71
CA ALA A 177 12.95 2.27 16.63
C ALA A 177 12.91 3.78 16.35
N ILE A 178 12.86 4.17 15.07
CA ILE A 178 12.69 5.57 14.65
C ILE A 178 11.32 6.11 15.09
N GLN A 179 10.24 5.34 14.95
CA GLN A 179 8.92 5.74 15.44
C GLN A 179 8.90 5.96 16.95
N VAL A 180 9.55 5.09 17.72
CA VAL A 180 9.71 5.27 19.17
C VAL A 180 10.42 6.58 19.47
N ASP A 181 11.53 6.88 18.81
CA ASP A 181 12.27 8.12 19.05
C ASP A 181 11.46 9.37 18.70
N ILE A 182 10.65 9.33 17.63
CA ILE A 182 9.74 10.45 17.28
C ILE A 182 8.75 10.72 18.41
N VAL A 183 8.16 9.66 18.97
CA VAL A 183 7.18 9.78 20.06
C VAL A 183 7.85 10.20 21.36
N THR A 184 8.95 9.54 21.75
CA THR A 184 9.67 9.78 23.00
C THR A 184 10.24 11.21 23.06
N ASN A 185 10.76 11.71 21.93
CA ASN A 185 11.34 13.05 21.86
C ASN A 185 10.31 14.13 21.47
N ARG A 186 9.01 13.81 21.43
CA ARG A 186 7.90 14.71 21.07
C ARG A 186 8.12 15.47 19.75
N LEU A 187 8.71 14.81 18.76
CA LEU A 187 9.10 15.46 17.51
C LEU A 187 7.91 15.81 16.60
N LEU A 188 6.70 15.29 16.87
CA LEU A 188 5.49 15.60 16.11
C LEU A 188 5.06 17.08 16.23
N GLU A 189 5.46 17.78 17.28
CA GLU A 189 5.18 19.21 17.47
C GLU A 189 6.13 20.11 16.65
N ASN A 190 7.18 19.52 16.06
CA ASN A 190 8.15 20.24 15.27
C ASN A 190 7.66 20.39 13.81
N LYS A 191 7.80 21.59 13.24
CA LYS A 191 7.34 21.95 11.87
C LYS A 191 8.33 21.60 10.76
N ASP A 192 9.37 20.82 11.07
CA ASP A 192 10.36 20.38 10.08
C ASP A 192 9.73 19.45 9.04
N GLU A 193 9.72 19.90 7.78
CA GLU A 193 9.11 19.20 6.64
C GLU A 193 9.73 17.83 6.35
N ARG A 194 10.94 17.56 6.86
CA ARG A 194 11.57 16.24 6.74
C ARG A 194 10.79 15.16 7.48
N LEU A 195 10.09 15.51 8.57
CA LEU A 195 9.34 14.55 9.37
C LEU A 195 8.16 13.92 8.60
N PRO A 196 7.22 14.70 8.01
CA PRO A 196 6.14 14.11 7.23
C PRO A 196 6.68 13.38 5.99
N ALA A 197 7.72 13.91 5.32
CA ALA A 197 8.36 13.24 4.18
C ALA A 197 8.91 11.85 4.56
N MET A 198 9.62 11.76 5.69
CA MET A 198 10.14 10.51 6.25
C MET A 198 9.01 9.52 6.56
N LEU A 199 7.96 9.97 7.27
CA LEU A 199 6.79 9.13 7.59
C LEU A 199 6.06 8.65 6.32
N GLY A 200 5.98 9.49 5.29
CA GLY A 200 5.42 9.13 3.99
C GLY A 200 6.22 8.03 3.28
N ARG A 201 7.56 8.11 3.31
CA ARG A 201 8.44 7.06 2.77
C ARG A 201 8.29 5.75 3.56
N MET A 202 8.16 5.82 4.89
CA MET A 202 7.87 4.64 5.72
C MET A 202 6.54 3.98 5.34
N CYS A 203 5.48 4.77 5.13
CA CYS A 203 4.19 4.24 4.65
C CYS A 203 4.33 3.56 3.29
N SER A 204 5.04 4.21 2.35
CA SER A 204 5.30 3.66 1.01
C SER A 204 6.04 2.33 1.08
N PHE A 205 7.06 2.22 1.93
CA PHE A 205 7.81 0.99 2.18
C PHE A 205 6.90 -0.14 2.67
N TYR A 206 6.08 0.10 3.69
CA TYR A 206 5.20 -0.94 4.21
C TYR A 206 4.10 -1.34 3.21
N ILE A 207 3.55 -0.40 2.43
CA ILE A 207 2.57 -0.68 1.37
C ILE A 207 3.20 -1.57 0.30
N LEU A 208 4.40 -1.21 -0.17
CA LEU A 208 5.12 -1.98 -1.18
C LEU A 208 5.36 -3.44 -0.73
N ASN A 209 5.72 -3.63 0.54
CA ASN A 209 5.96 -4.96 1.09
C ASN A 209 4.69 -5.81 1.21
N ILE A 210 3.48 -5.21 1.26
CA ILE A 210 2.21 -5.96 1.16
C ILE A 210 2.21 -6.79 -0.12
N HIS A 211 2.67 -6.22 -1.22
CA HIS A 211 2.69 -6.89 -2.52
C HIS A 211 3.94 -7.77 -2.70
N LEU A 212 5.14 -7.20 -2.54
CA LEU A 212 6.40 -7.90 -2.82
C LEU A 212 6.59 -9.18 -2.01
N LEU A 213 6.10 -9.20 -0.78
CA LEU A 213 6.26 -10.34 0.12
C LEU A 213 4.98 -11.17 0.30
N SER A 214 3.93 -10.88 -0.50
CA SER A 214 2.63 -11.58 -0.40
C SER A 214 2.68 -13.08 -0.66
N GLN A 215 3.74 -13.57 -1.29
CA GLN A 215 3.92 -14.98 -1.60
C GLN A 215 4.69 -15.73 -0.50
N LEU A 216 5.34 -15.00 0.41
CA LEU A 216 6.14 -15.62 1.45
C LEU A 216 5.23 -16.09 2.60
N LYS A 217 5.34 -17.37 2.93
CA LYS A 217 4.64 -17.95 4.08
C LYS A 217 5.39 -17.61 5.39
N PRO A 218 4.70 -17.54 6.54
CA PRO A 218 5.36 -17.48 7.85
C PRO A 218 6.39 -18.64 8.01
N PRO A 219 7.55 -18.41 8.65
CA PRO A 219 7.93 -17.21 9.42
C PRO A 219 8.62 -16.11 8.59
N HIS A 220 8.77 -16.27 7.27
CA HIS A 220 9.58 -15.36 6.45
C HIS A 220 8.98 -13.97 6.29
N PHE A 221 7.65 -13.85 6.35
CA PHE A 221 6.98 -12.58 6.38
C PHE A 221 5.64 -12.70 7.11
N GLU A 222 5.41 -11.81 8.06
CA GLU A 222 4.13 -11.72 8.79
C GLU A 222 3.38 -10.47 8.37
N HIS A 223 2.40 -10.65 7.48
CA HIS A 223 1.53 -9.57 6.99
C HIS A 223 0.91 -8.75 8.12
N ARG A 224 0.50 -9.41 9.21
CA ARG A 224 -0.08 -8.75 10.38
C ARG A 224 0.88 -7.72 10.98
N PHE A 225 2.15 -8.05 11.13
CA PHE A 225 3.16 -7.14 11.69
C PHE A 225 3.49 -5.99 10.74
N ASN A 226 3.51 -6.22 9.43
CA ASN A 226 3.66 -5.18 8.43
C ASN A 226 2.47 -4.20 8.45
N MET A 227 1.24 -4.74 8.50
CA MET A 227 0.02 -3.93 8.58
C MET A 227 -0.06 -3.10 9.86
N GLN A 228 0.33 -3.65 11.01
CA GLN A 228 0.41 -2.89 12.26
C GLN A 228 1.42 -1.73 12.15
N ALA A 229 2.60 -1.97 11.57
CA ALA A 229 3.62 -0.93 11.41
C ALA A 229 3.18 0.17 10.42
N LEU A 230 2.48 -0.21 9.34
CA LEU A 230 1.85 0.72 8.41
C LEU A 230 0.80 1.58 9.12
N GLN A 231 -0.12 0.97 9.87
CA GLN A 231 -1.15 1.68 10.64
C GLN A 231 -0.53 2.66 11.65
N SER A 232 0.53 2.26 12.37
CA SER A 232 1.26 3.17 13.26
C SER A 232 1.87 4.36 12.50
N SER A 233 2.46 4.12 11.32
CA SER A 233 3.04 5.18 10.49
C SER A 233 1.98 6.16 9.98
N LEU A 234 0.84 5.64 9.51
CA LEU A 234 -0.29 6.45 9.08
C LEU A 234 -0.86 7.26 10.26
N GLN A 235 -1.01 6.65 11.43
CA GLN A 235 -1.53 7.37 12.61
C GLN A 235 -0.58 8.50 13.05
N MET A 236 0.73 8.29 12.98
CA MET A 236 1.72 9.33 13.27
C MET A 236 1.66 10.48 12.27
N LEU A 237 1.51 10.18 10.97
CA LEU A 237 1.40 11.21 9.93
C LEU A 237 0.08 12.00 10.07
N LYS A 238 -1.02 11.33 10.43
CA LYS A 238 -2.28 11.98 10.80
C LYS A 238 -2.09 12.94 11.98
N ALA A 239 -1.50 12.45 13.07
CA ALA A 239 -1.24 13.26 14.26
C ALA A 239 -0.33 14.47 13.96
N TYR A 240 0.68 14.31 13.09
CA TYR A 240 1.52 15.41 12.63
C TYR A 240 0.70 16.51 11.95
N TYR A 241 -0.18 16.16 11.01
CA TYR A 241 -1.01 17.15 10.29
C TYR A 241 -2.13 17.75 11.14
N GLU A 242 -2.60 17.05 12.17
CA GLU A 242 -3.52 17.61 13.18
C GLU A 242 -2.84 18.67 14.05
N LEU A 243 -1.58 18.45 14.44
CA LEU A 243 -0.77 19.40 15.22
C LEU A 243 -0.22 20.55 14.36
N ASN A 244 0.09 20.26 13.09
CA ASN A 244 0.70 21.18 12.14
C ASN A 244 -0.14 21.24 10.87
N PRO A 245 -1.36 21.83 10.92
CA PRO A 245 -2.16 22.01 9.72
C PRO A 245 -1.37 22.88 8.74
N PRO A 246 -1.17 22.44 7.49
CA PRO A 246 -0.46 23.26 6.54
C PRO A 246 -1.33 24.47 6.15
N PRO A 247 -0.73 25.52 5.57
CA PRO A 247 -1.46 26.72 5.16
C PRO A 247 -2.62 26.39 4.22
N SER A 248 -3.71 27.16 4.28
CA SER A 248 -4.91 26.96 3.46
C SER A 248 -4.62 26.84 1.95
N ASP A 249 -3.57 27.54 1.49
CA ASP A 249 -3.18 27.62 0.08
C ASP A 249 -2.09 26.61 -0.32
N ALA A 250 -1.52 25.87 0.63
CA ALA A 250 -0.49 24.89 0.34
C ALA A 250 -1.10 23.61 -0.23
N PRO A 251 -0.53 23.02 -1.30
CA PRO A 251 -0.99 21.75 -1.83
C PRO A 251 -0.76 20.65 -0.78
N TYR A 252 -1.85 20.00 -0.34
CA TYR A 252 -1.83 18.88 0.62
C TYR A 252 -1.33 17.58 -0.01
N SER A 253 -0.33 17.61 -0.90
CA SER A 253 0.00 16.46 -1.76
C SER A 253 0.30 15.17 -0.99
N LEU A 254 1.01 15.29 0.14
CA LEU A 254 1.38 14.15 0.98
C LEU A 254 0.29 13.75 1.99
N ASN A 255 -0.44 14.72 2.57
CA ASN A 255 -1.59 14.42 3.43
C ASN A 255 -2.72 13.77 2.62
N ASP A 256 -3.02 14.27 1.43
CA ASP A 256 -3.98 13.70 0.50
C ASP A 256 -3.63 12.24 0.15
N GLU A 257 -2.35 12.00 -0.17
CA GLU A 257 -1.83 10.65 -0.44
C GLU A 257 -1.99 9.72 0.79
N HIS A 258 -1.68 10.22 1.99
CA HIS A 258 -1.83 9.47 3.24
C HIS A 258 -3.30 9.10 3.54
N LEU A 259 -4.21 10.06 3.39
CA LEU A 259 -5.64 9.84 3.60
C LEU A 259 -6.17 8.84 2.59
N ALA A 260 -5.72 8.94 1.33
CA ALA A 260 -6.02 7.98 0.28
C ALA A 260 -5.52 6.57 0.63
N TYR A 261 -4.31 6.40 1.17
CA TYR A 261 -3.83 5.08 1.61
C TYR A 261 -4.61 4.52 2.79
N SER A 262 -4.92 5.34 3.79
CA SER A 262 -5.75 4.92 4.91
C SER A 262 -7.10 4.38 4.41
N ALA A 263 -7.75 5.13 3.53
CA ALA A 263 -8.98 4.74 2.87
C ALA A 263 -8.86 3.44 2.03
N LEU A 264 -7.80 3.28 1.25
CA LEU A 264 -7.57 2.09 0.45
C LEU A 264 -7.39 0.83 1.29
N LEU A 265 -6.72 0.93 2.45
CA LEU A 265 -6.56 -0.20 3.35
C LEU A 265 -7.91 -0.63 3.96
N HIS A 266 -8.80 0.33 4.25
CA HIS A 266 -10.17 0.01 4.66
C HIS A 266 -10.95 -0.68 3.54
N ILE A 267 -10.86 -0.19 2.30
CA ILE A 267 -11.46 -0.84 1.13
C ILE A 267 -10.94 -2.28 0.96
N SER A 268 -9.62 -2.47 1.01
CA SER A 268 -8.96 -3.77 0.89
C SER A 268 -9.42 -4.74 1.99
N SER A 269 -9.42 -4.28 3.24
CA SER A 269 -9.94 -5.06 4.37
C SER A 269 -11.43 -5.38 4.22
N HIS A 270 -12.23 -4.47 3.67
CA HIS A 270 -13.66 -4.69 3.47
C HIS A 270 -13.93 -5.77 2.42
N ILE A 271 -13.21 -5.73 1.30
CA ILE A 271 -13.29 -6.76 0.25
C ILE A 271 -12.91 -8.14 0.80
N ASN A 272 -11.89 -8.22 1.67
CA ASN A 272 -11.37 -9.49 2.18
C ASN A 272 -12.09 -9.98 3.45
N GLY A 273 -12.75 -9.09 4.19
CA GLY A 273 -13.35 -9.37 5.50
C GLY A 273 -14.66 -10.16 5.46
N GLY A 274 -15.21 -10.42 4.28
CA GLY A 274 -16.40 -11.25 4.08
C GLY A 274 -16.17 -12.75 4.27
N GLN A 275 -15.47 -13.16 5.35
CA GLN A 275 -15.32 -14.56 5.73
C GLN A 275 -16.70 -15.13 6.11
N GLY A 276 -17.41 -15.62 5.10
CA GLY A 276 -18.80 -16.06 5.18
C GLY A 276 -19.55 -16.10 3.84
N GLY A 277 -18.92 -15.78 2.71
CA GLY A 277 -19.50 -15.98 1.37
C GLY A 277 -20.19 -14.76 0.75
N GLY A 278 -19.96 -13.56 1.27
CA GLY A 278 -20.44 -12.32 0.67
C GLY A 278 -19.72 -11.08 1.20
N VAL A 279 -19.53 -10.09 0.33
CA VAL A 279 -19.08 -8.74 0.73
C VAL A 279 -20.24 -8.04 1.43
N ASP A 280 -20.07 -7.63 2.69
CA ASP A 280 -21.12 -6.97 3.48
C ASP A 280 -21.26 -5.47 3.12
N PHE A 281 -22.05 -5.16 2.10
CA PHE A 281 -22.25 -3.78 1.65
C PHE A 281 -22.97 -2.86 2.66
N GLY A 282 -23.48 -3.38 3.79
CA GLY A 282 -24.34 -2.63 4.72
C GLY A 282 -23.63 -1.86 5.83
N GLN A 283 -22.45 -2.31 6.27
CA GLN A 283 -21.76 -1.77 7.46
C GLN A 283 -20.34 -1.25 7.17
N GLY A 284 -19.74 -1.60 6.02
CA GLY A 284 -18.28 -1.62 5.83
C GLY A 284 -17.58 -0.32 5.48
N LEU A 285 -18.29 0.75 5.09
CA LEU A 285 -17.67 2.00 4.62
C LEU A 285 -17.86 3.18 5.57
N ASN A 286 -18.62 3.05 6.66
CA ASN A 286 -18.80 4.13 7.65
C ASN A 286 -17.48 4.69 8.22
N PRO A 287 -16.43 3.88 8.47
CA PRO A 287 -15.14 4.41 8.90
C PRO A 287 -14.51 5.41 7.90
N MET A 288 -14.84 5.33 6.61
CA MET A 288 -14.35 6.28 5.60
C MET A 288 -14.77 7.72 5.87
N CYS A 289 -15.97 7.93 6.44
CA CYS A 289 -16.43 9.26 6.81
C CYS A 289 -15.53 9.91 7.88
N THR A 290 -14.85 9.10 8.71
CA THR A 290 -13.91 9.59 9.72
C THR A 290 -12.52 9.93 9.16
N ILE A 291 -12.23 9.47 7.94
CA ILE A 291 -10.97 9.76 7.23
C ILE A 291 -11.08 11.09 6.48
N CYS A 292 -12.26 11.40 5.94
CA CYS A 292 -12.51 12.64 5.21
C CYS A 292 -12.29 13.88 6.11
N PRO A 293 -11.35 14.78 5.74
CA PRO A 293 -11.20 16.05 6.44
C PRO A 293 -12.47 16.89 6.37
N LYS A 294 -12.70 17.74 7.38
CA LYS A 294 -13.86 18.66 7.39
C LYS A 294 -13.85 19.65 6.22
N ASP A 295 -12.67 20.00 5.73
CA ASP A 295 -12.44 20.91 4.61
C ASP A 295 -12.23 20.18 3.27
N TYR A 296 -12.70 18.94 3.18
CA TYR A 296 -12.57 18.13 1.97
C TYR A 296 -13.18 18.82 0.75
N SER A 297 -12.38 18.94 -0.31
CA SER A 297 -12.85 19.22 -1.65
C SER A 297 -12.08 18.34 -2.65
N PRO A 298 -12.70 17.88 -3.75
CA PRO A 298 -12.01 17.08 -4.77
C PRO A 298 -10.80 17.79 -5.39
N ALA A 299 -10.79 19.12 -5.43
CA ALA A 299 -9.68 19.92 -5.95
C ALA A 299 -8.48 19.92 -4.99
N ARG A 300 -8.73 19.93 -3.68
CA ARG A 300 -7.67 19.94 -2.65
C ARG A 300 -7.15 18.55 -2.32
N TYR A 301 -8.00 17.53 -2.44
CA TYR A 301 -7.68 16.14 -2.13
C TYR A 301 -8.00 15.21 -3.32
N PRO A 302 -7.32 15.37 -4.47
CA PRO A 302 -7.60 14.58 -5.67
C PRO A 302 -7.34 13.07 -5.50
N LYS A 303 -6.32 12.66 -4.73
CA LYS A 303 -6.01 11.24 -4.48
C LYS A 303 -7.05 10.61 -3.57
N LEU A 304 -7.45 11.28 -2.49
CA LEU A 304 -8.56 10.83 -1.65
C LEU A 304 -9.86 10.79 -2.46
N SER A 305 -10.13 11.80 -3.29
CA SER A 305 -11.30 11.81 -4.19
C SER A 305 -11.32 10.62 -5.13
N PHE A 306 -10.16 10.24 -5.69
CA PHE A 306 -10.01 9.01 -6.47
C PHE A 306 -10.39 7.77 -5.65
N VAL A 307 -9.91 7.65 -4.40
CA VAL A 307 -10.23 6.50 -3.55
C VAL A 307 -11.71 6.49 -3.12
N LEU A 308 -12.30 7.65 -2.85
CA LEU A 308 -13.73 7.77 -2.52
C LEU A 308 -14.62 7.36 -3.70
N LYS A 309 -14.23 7.68 -4.94
CA LYS A 309 -14.90 7.16 -6.15
C LYS A 309 -14.81 5.63 -6.21
N MET A 310 -13.67 5.05 -5.84
CA MET A 310 -13.51 3.60 -5.77
C MET A 310 -14.39 2.97 -4.70
N ALA A 311 -14.49 3.58 -3.51
CA ALA A 311 -15.40 3.16 -2.46
C ALA A 311 -16.86 3.23 -2.92
N SER A 312 -17.24 4.29 -3.64
CA SER A 312 -18.57 4.40 -4.26
C SER A 312 -18.82 3.29 -5.28
N SER A 313 -17.87 3.01 -6.18
CA SER A 313 -17.96 1.87 -7.10
C SER A 313 -18.07 0.53 -6.36
N LEU A 314 -17.41 0.37 -5.22
CA LEU A 314 -17.56 -0.84 -4.41
C LEU A 314 -18.97 -0.96 -3.83
N SER A 315 -19.53 0.14 -3.31
CA SER A 315 -20.90 0.16 -2.75
C SER A 315 -21.99 -0.14 -3.79
N THR A 316 -21.80 0.31 -5.03
CA THR A 316 -22.68 -0.03 -6.17
C THR A 316 -22.28 -1.34 -6.85
N CYS A 317 -21.22 -1.97 -6.34
CA CYS A 317 -20.62 -3.19 -6.84
C CYS A 317 -20.25 -3.13 -8.34
N ASP A 318 -19.84 -1.95 -8.80
CA ASP A 318 -19.25 -1.72 -10.11
C ASP A 318 -17.76 -2.12 -10.10
N PHE A 319 -17.52 -3.43 -10.02
CA PHE A 319 -16.17 -4.01 -10.03
C PHE A 319 -15.40 -3.72 -11.33
N THR A 320 -16.11 -3.50 -12.44
CA THR A 320 -15.49 -3.09 -13.70
C THR A 320 -14.82 -1.73 -13.58
N SER A 321 -15.47 -0.77 -12.93
CA SER A 321 -14.89 0.54 -12.64
C SER A 321 -13.70 0.44 -11.68
N ILE A 322 -13.77 -0.40 -10.64
CA ILE A 322 -12.63 -0.62 -9.74
C ILE A 322 -11.41 -1.14 -10.52
N LEU A 323 -11.58 -2.19 -11.33
CA LEU A 323 -10.50 -2.76 -12.14
C LEU A 323 -9.97 -1.76 -13.19
N LYS A 324 -10.83 -0.90 -13.75
CA LYS A 324 -10.43 0.22 -14.62
C LYS A 324 -9.61 1.27 -13.88
N MET A 325 -9.99 1.60 -12.65
CA MET A 325 -9.33 2.64 -11.85
C MET A 325 -7.94 2.24 -11.38
N ILE A 326 -7.74 0.95 -11.06
CA ILE A 326 -6.42 0.44 -10.71
C ILE A 326 -5.51 0.26 -11.92
N SER A 327 -6.05 0.22 -13.15
CA SER A 327 -5.23 0.09 -14.36
C SER A 327 -4.29 1.30 -14.53
N PRO A 328 -3.10 1.11 -15.11
CA PRO A 328 -2.15 2.21 -15.32
C PRO A 328 -2.72 3.36 -16.12
N LYS A 329 -2.68 4.53 -15.48
CA LYS A 329 -2.79 5.82 -16.14
C LYS A 329 -1.38 6.41 -16.25
N VAL A 330 -1.16 7.20 -17.29
CA VAL A 330 0.12 7.87 -17.55
C VAL A 330 0.45 8.93 -16.48
N GLN A 331 -0.57 9.42 -15.77
CA GLN A 331 -0.44 10.47 -14.76
C GLN A 331 -0.30 9.87 -13.34
N ASP A 332 0.62 10.43 -12.54
CA ASP A 332 0.98 10.02 -11.17
C ASP A 332 1.20 8.51 -11.01
N THR A 333 2.25 8.03 -11.67
CA THR A 333 2.63 6.63 -11.66
C THR A 333 2.82 6.10 -10.24
N ARG A 334 3.57 6.80 -9.38
CA ARG A 334 3.91 6.35 -8.02
C ARG A 334 2.66 6.07 -7.19
N PHE A 335 1.73 7.02 -7.12
CA PHE A 335 0.51 6.84 -6.34
C PHE A 335 -0.28 5.62 -6.82
N HIS A 336 -0.45 5.49 -8.14
CA HIS A 336 -1.17 4.36 -8.74
C HIS A 336 -0.51 3.01 -8.45
N TYR A 337 0.82 2.94 -8.40
CA TYR A 337 1.51 1.69 -8.04
C TYR A 337 1.25 1.30 -6.59
N LEU A 338 1.32 2.25 -5.65
CA LEU A 338 1.04 1.99 -4.25
C LEU A 338 -0.45 1.66 -4.02
N VAL A 339 -1.37 2.26 -4.77
CA VAL A 339 -2.80 1.87 -4.79
C VAL A 339 -2.95 0.38 -5.14
N ARG A 340 -2.25 -0.09 -6.17
CA ARG A 340 -2.30 -1.50 -6.56
C ARG A 340 -1.68 -2.39 -5.50
N CYS A 341 -0.61 -1.97 -4.83
CA CYS A 341 -0.03 -2.73 -3.73
C CYS A 341 -1.01 -2.88 -2.55
N CYS A 342 -1.75 -1.82 -2.19
CA CYS A 342 -2.81 -1.87 -1.18
C CYS A 342 -3.94 -2.85 -1.54
N LEU A 343 -4.32 -2.88 -2.81
CA LEU A 343 -5.43 -3.70 -3.32
C LEU A 343 -5.02 -5.08 -3.82
N ALA A 344 -3.73 -5.36 -3.94
CA ALA A 344 -3.22 -6.62 -4.48
C ALA A 344 -3.86 -7.86 -3.81
N PRO A 345 -4.00 -7.91 -2.47
CA PRO A 345 -4.68 -9.03 -1.80
C PRO A 345 -6.16 -9.18 -2.16
N SER A 346 -6.81 -8.09 -2.58
CA SER A 346 -8.26 -8.03 -2.85
C SER A 346 -8.62 -8.20 -4.31
N ILE A 347 -7.67 -8.11 -5.25
CA ILE A 347 -7.92 -8.23 -6.69
C ILE A 347 -8.60 -9.56 -7.05
N PRO A 348 -8.17 -10.74 -6.54
CA PRO A 348 -8.84 -12.00 -6.85
C PRO A 348 -10.32 -11.99 -6.46
N THR A 349 -10.64 -11.46 -5.28
CA THR A 349 -12.02 -11.32 -4.79
C THR A 349 -12.84 -10.38 -5.68
N VAL A 350 -12.28 -9.22 -6.06
CA VAL A 350 -12.93 -8.29 -6.99
C VAL A 350 -13.25 -8.95 -8.33
N ARG A 351 -12.31 -9.74 -8.87
CA ARG A 351 -12.51 -10.50 -10.12
C ARG A 351 -13.57 -11.59 -9.95
N LEU A 352 -13.57 -12.30 -8.83
CA LEU A 352 -14.56 -13.34 -8.53
C LEU A 352 -15.98 -12.75 -8.43
N GLU A 353 -16.15 -11.64 -7.73
CA GLU A 353 -17.45 -10.98 -7.62
C GLU A 353 -17.94 -10.42 -8.97
N LEU A 354 -17.03 -9.92 -9.81
CA LEU A 354 -17.36 -9.57 -11.19
C LEU A 354 -17.76 -10.81 -12.00
N LEU A 355 -17.04 -11.92 -11.87
CA LEU A 355 -17.33 -13.18 -12.56
C LEU A 355 -18.69 -13.76 -12.16
N LYS A 356 -19.05 -13.72 -10.87
CA LYS A 356 -20.38 -14.10 -10.37
C LYS A 356 -21.49 -13.30 -11.04
N ARG A 357 -21.29 -11.99 -11.22
CA ARG A 357 -22.26 -11.10 -11.89
C ARG A 357 -22.38 -11.39 -13.39
N MET A 358 -21.26 -11.60 -14.06
CA MET A 358 -21.23 -12.03 -15.46
C MET A 358 -21.97 -13.35 -15.63
N ASN A 359 -21.73 -14.32 -14.74
CA ASN A 359 -22.44 -15.60 -14.74
C ASN A 359 -23.94 -15.43 -14.50
N LYS A 360 -24.36 -14.52 -13.63
CA LYS A 360 -25.80 -14.23 -13.45
C LYS A 360 -26.43 -13.61 -14.70
N ALA A 361 -25.69 -12.76 -15.42
CA ALA A 361 -26.17 -12.09 -16.62
C ALA A 361 -26.23 -13.02 -17.85
N TRP A 362 -25.25 -13.92 -18.00
CA TRP A 362 -25.08 -14.80 -19.17
C TRP A 362 -25.39 -16.28 -18.90
N GLY A 363 -25.74 -16.65 -17.66
CA GLY A 363 -25.82 -18.03 -17.17
C GLY A 363 -26.94 -18.85 -17.79
N LYS A 364 -26.72 -19.34 -19.01
CA LYS A 364 -27.59 -20.28 -19.75
C LYS A 364 -26.78 -21.20 -20.67
N GLY A 365 -25.53 -21.50 -20.31
CA GLY A 365 -24.61 -22.27 -21.15
C GLY A 365 -23.94 -21.44 -22.25
N GLU A 366 -24.04 -20.10 -22.19
CA GLU A 366 -23.41 -19.22 -23.17
C GLU A 366 -21.89 -19.37 -23.12
N LYS A 367 -21.29 -19.65 -24.28
CA LYS A 367 -19.83 -19.71 -24.45
C LYS A 367 -19.32 -18.34 -24.85
N VAL A 368 -18.52 -17.72 -23.99
CA VAL A 368 -17.87 -16.43 -24.25
C VAL A 368 -16.39 -16.68 -24.51
N LYS A 369 -15.82 -15.99 -25.50
CA LYS A 369 -14.38 -16.07 -25.79
C LYS A 369 -13.54 -15.70 -24.57
N VAL A 370 -12.49 -16.46 -24.28
CA VAL A 370 -11.62 -16.24 -23.12
C VAL A 370 -10.97 -14.85 -23.16
N GLU A 371 -10.69 -14.32 -24.35
CA GLU A 371 -10.11 -12.99 -24.53
C GLU A 371 -11.05 -11.89 -24.03
N GLU A 372 -12.35 -12.06 -24.25
CA GLU A 372 -13.36 -11.09 -23.83
C GLU A 372 -13.56 -11.14 -22.30
N VAL A 373 -13.57 -12.35 -21.72
CA VAL A 373 -13.61 -12.52 -20.26
C VAL A 373 -12.34 -11.93 -19.63
N ALA A 374 -11.16 -12.20 -20.18
CA ALA A 374 -9.89 -11.66 -19.72
C ALA A 374 -9.86 -10.13 -19.80
N ARG A 375 -10.45 -9.53 -20.85
CA ARG A 375 -10.56 -8.08 -21.02
C ARG A 375 -11.42 -7.45 -19.92
N LEU A 376 -12.53 -8.10 -19.56
CA LEU A 376 -13.43 -7.64 -18.49
C LEU A 376 -12.79 -7.80 -17.10
N LEU A 377 -12.09 -8.92 -16.86
CA LEU A 377 -11.38 -9.20 -15.60
C LEU A 377 -10.02 -8.48 -15.46
N ARG A 378 -9.60 -7.72 -16.48
CA ARG A 378 -8.27 -7.08 -16.55
C ARG A 378 -7.14 -8.10 -16.30
N MET A 379 -7.21 -9.21 -17.02
CA MET A 379 -6.20 -10.27 -17.07
C MET A 379 -5.52 -10.34 -18.45
N THR A 380 -5.89 -9.46 -19.39
CA THR A 380 -5.23 -9.34 -20.69
C THR A 380 -3.76 -8.98 -20.53
N PRO A 381 -2.88 -9.56 -21.37
CA PRO A 381 -3.09 -10.52 -22.47
C PRO A 381 -2.92 -11.98 -22.02
N ARG A 382 -2.86 -12.24 -20.72
CA ARG A 382 -2.65 -13.58 -20.16
C ARG A 382 -3.94 -14.37 -20.14
N PHE A 383 -4.36 -14.82 -21.32
CA PHE A 383 -5.61 -15.56 -21.50
C PHE A 383 -5.62 -16.89 -20.74
N GLN A 384 -4.46 -17.54 -20.58
CA GLN A 384 -4.34 -18.77 -19.79
C GLN A 384 -4.66 -18.52 -18.31
N ASP A 385 -4.09 -17.48 -17.69
CA ASP A 385 -4.38 -17.11 -16.30
C ASP A 385 -5.89 -16.87 -16.09
N CYS A 386 -6.57 -16.28 -17.08
CA CYS A 386 -8.03 -16.08 -17.05
C CYS A 386 -8.79 -17.42 -17.13
N SER A 387 -8.37 -18.31 -18.03
CA SER A 387 -8.96 -19.65 -18.15
C SER A 387 -8.80 -20.43 -16.84
N ASP A 388 -7.61 -20.43 -16.26
CA ASP A 388 -7.30 -21.12 -15.01
C ASP A 388 -8.09 -20.54 -13.84
N PHE A 389 -8.23 -19.20 -13.78
CA PHE A 389 -9.07 -18.51 -12.80
C PHE A 389 -10.56 -18.88 -12.96
N CYS A 390 -11.10 -18.94 -14.17
CA CYS A 390 -12.48 -19.35 -14.39
C CYS A 390 -12.70 -20.83 -14.02
N ALA A 391 -11.77 -21.71 -14.41
CA ALA A 391 -11.82 -23.13 -14.10
C ALA A 391 -11.74 -23.39 -12.58
N SER A 392 -10.89 -22.67 -11.85
CA SER A 392 -10.77 -22.82 -10.39
C SER A 392 -12.05 -22.45 -9.63
N HIS A 393 -12.93 -21.65 -10.24
CA HIS A 393 -14.24 -21.28 -9.70
C HIS A 393 -15.40 -22.06 -10.37
N GLY A 394 -15.08 -23.20 -11.00
CA GLY A 394 -16.06 -24.16 -11.49
C GLY A 394 -16.83 -23.71 -12.73
N LEU A 395 -16.23 -22.85 -13.57
CA LEU A 395 -16.71 -22.58 -14.93
C LEU A 395 -15.97 -23.48 -15.93
N PRO A 396 -16.69 -24.23 -16.80
CA PRO A 396 -16.04 -25.01 -17.86
C PRO A 396 -15.28 -24.12 -18.82
N CYS A 397 -13.99 -24.41 -19.03
CA CYS A 397 -13.13 -23.71 -19.97
C CYS A 397 -12.63 -24.70 -21.04
N GLY A 398 -12.76 -24.35 -22.31
CA GLY A 398 -12.39 -25.19 -23.45
C GLY A 398 -12.58 -24.47 -24.79
N ASP A 399 -11.87 -24.90 -25.83
CA ASP A 399 -11.94 -24.33 -27.19
C ASP A 399 -11.71 -22.80 -27.25
N GLY A 400 -10.88 -22.25 -26.35
CA GLY A 400 -10.69 -20.79 -26.24
C GLY A 400 -11.91 -20.03 -25.70
N SER A 401 -12.82 -20.71 -25.01
CA SER A 401 -14.05 -20.14 -24.47
C SER A 401 -14.30 -20.54 -23.02
N VAL A 402 -15.07 -19.72 -22.32
CA VAL A 402 -15.59 -19.97 -20.96
C VAL A 402 -17.11 -20.13 -21.08
N ALA A 403 -17.63 -21.26 -20.60
CA ALA A 403 -19.07 -21.52 -20.58
C ALA A 403 -19.69 -21.06 -19.26
N PHE A 404 -20.60 -20.09 -19.32
CA PHE A 404 -21.32 -19.62 -18.13
C PHE A 404 -22.48 -20.56 -17.81
N LYS A 405 -22.63 -20.92 -16.53
CA LYS A 405 -23.56 -21.96 -16.07
C LYS A 405 -24.76 -21.34 -15.35
N VAL A 406 -25.86 -22.08 -15.29
CA VAL A 406 -27.08 -21.68 -14.56
C VAL A 406 -26.81 -21.60 -13.04
N ASN A 407 -25.97 -22.49 -12.52
CA ASN A 407 -25.64 -22.54 -11.10
C ASN A 407 -24.75 -21.35 -10.69
N PRO A 408 -24.86 -20.86 -9.44
CA PRO A 408 -23.93 -19.87 -8.93
C PRO A 408 -22.46 -20.28 -9.08
N VAL A 409 -21.60 -19.29 -9.31
CA VAL A 409 -20.15 -19.46 -9.22
C VAL A 409 -19.79 -19.50 -7.74
N GLU A 410 -19.43 -20.67 -7.25
CA GLU A 410 -19.02 -20.90 -5.88
C GLU A 410 -17.49 -21.01 -5.83
N GLU A 411 -16.89 -20.56 -4.73
CA GLU A 411 -15.52 -20.96 -4.42
C GLU A 411 -15.54 -22.48 -4.25
N ASN A 412 -14.70 -23.20 -4.98
CA ASN A 412 -14.63 -24.64 -4.84
C ASN A 412 -13.75 -24.98 -3.62
N PRO A 413 -14.32 -25.32 -2.43
CA PRO A 413 -13.51 -25.58 -1.24
C PRO A 413 -12.64 -26.84 -1.39
N ASN A 414 -13.02 -27.73 -2.31
CA ASN A 414 -12.37 -29.02 -2.57
C ASN A 414 -11.63 -29.03 -3.91
N GLY A 415 -11.61 -27.91 -4.64
CA GLY A 415 -10.85 -27.80 -5.86
C GLY A 415 -9.39 -27.88 -5.48
N GLY A 416 -8.75 -29.03 -5.69
CA GLY A 416 -7.32 -29.26 -5.47
C GLY A 416 -6.40 -28.36 -6.33
N GLY A 417 -6.92 -27.27 -6.90
CA GLY A 417 -6.11 -26.14 -7.33
C GLY A 417 -5.39 -25.62 -6.10
N ARG A 418 -4.07 -25.82 -6.08
CA ARG A 418 -3.17 -25.16 -5.12
C ARG A 418 -3.65 -23.72 -4.97
N PRO A 419 -3.87 -23.20 -3.75
CA PRO A 419 -4.40 -21.85 -3.54
C PRO A 419 -3.49 -20.89 -4.29
N LEU A 420 -3.92 -20.45 -5.49
CA LEU A 420 -3.08 -19.94 -6.59
C LEU A 420 -1.65 -19.74 -6.09
N GLU A 421 -0.87 -20.83 -6.00
CA GLU A 421 0.50 -20.73 -5.52
C GLU A 421 1.18 -20.05 -6.68
N THR A 422 1.32 -18.73 -6.55
CA THR A 422 1.62 -17.83 -7.65
C THR A 422 3.08 -18.00 -8.02
N ASN A 423 3.38 -19.06 -8.76
CA ASN A 423 4.69 -19.30 -9.32
C ASN A 423 5.03 -18.18 -10.30
N GLY A 424 6.12 -17.46 -10.02
CA GLY A 424 7.02 -16.78 -10.96
C GLY A 424 6.51 -15.61 -11.80
N THR A 425 5.23 -15.50 -12.10
CA THR A 425 4.67 -14.45 -12.95
C THR A 425 3.20 -14.25 -12.60
N ARG A 426 2.84 -13.36 -11.67
CA ARG A 426 1.42 -13.09 -11.40
C ARG A 426 0.78 -12.27 -12.52
N ALA A 427 -0.48 -12.56 -12.88
CA ALA A 427 -1.32 -11.61 -13.59
C ALA A 427 -1.42 -10.29 -12.80
N GLU A 428 -1.38 -10.39 -11.46
CA GLU A 428 -1.28 -9.25 -10.56
C GLU A 428 0.03 -8.49 -10.75
N ASP A 429 1.17 -9.12 -11.04
CA ASP A 429 2.42 -8.39 -11.29
C ASP A 429 2.30 -7.57 -12.59
N THR A 430 1.59 -8.09 -13.59
CA THR A 430 1.31 -7.34 -14.81
C THR A 430 0.36 -6.18 -14.57
N LEU A 431 -0.64 -6.38 -13.71
CA LEU A 431 -1.54 -5.29 -13.33
C LEU A 431 -0.80 -4.26 -12.47
N VAL A 432 0.00 -4.73 -11.50
CA VAL A 432 0.77 -3.92 -10.56
C VAL A 432 1.85 -3.15 -11.29
N PHE A 433 2.69 -3.77 -12.10
CA PHE A 433 3.87 -3.16 -12.73
C PHE A 433 3.69 -2.75 -14.21
N GLY A 434 2.57 -3.14 -14.83
CA GLY A 434 2.28 -2.89 -16.25
C GLY A 434 3.02 -3.85 -17.19
N GLU A 435 2.53 -3.95 -18.43
CA GLU A 435 3.22 -4.64 -19.52
C GLU A 435 4.28 -3.72 -20.13
N GLY A 436 5.50 -3.77 -19.59
CA GLY A 436 6.63 -3.08 -20.22
C GLY A 436 6.89 -1.67 -19.72
N GLY A 437 7.20 -1.52 -18.44
CA GLY A 437 7.83 -0.30 -17.87
C GLY A 437 9.22 0.07 -18.44
N GLY A 438 9.60 -0.48 -19.61
CA GLY A 438 10.91 -0.30 -20.25
C GLY A 438 10.82 0.33 -21.64
N ARG A 439 10.15 1.48 -21.79
CA ARG A 439 10.31 2.31 -23.01
C ARG A 439 11.01 3.65 -22.81
N ASN A 440 11.40 4.02 -21.59
CA ASN A 440 12.08 5.28 -21.30
C ASN A 440 13.44 5.14 -20.60
N SER A 441 14.22 4.09 -20.89
CA SER A 441 15.66 4.15 -20.62
C SER A 441 16.46 3.50 -21.76
N GLU A 442 17.41 4.27 -22.25
CA GLU A 442 18.35 3.95 -23.32
C GLU A 442 19.44 2.98 -22.80
N TYR A 443 19.04 1.88 -22.17
CA TYR A 443 19.95 0.80 -21.78
C TYR A 443 19.71 -0.41 -22.69
N LYS A 444 20.49 -0.50 -23.76
CA LYS A 444 20.61 -1.70 -24.59
C LYS A 444 21.30 -2.81 -23.79
N ALA A 445 20.55 -3.55 -22.98
CA ALA A 445 20.97 -4.86 -22.52
C ALA A 445 20.44 -5.93 -23.49
N THR A 446 21.33 -6.79 -23.96
CA THR A 446 21.03 -7.87 -24.91
C THR A 446 20.02 -8.87 -24.35
N ARG A 447 19.06 -9.27 -25.19
CA ARG A 447 17.87 -10.11 -24.94
C ARG A 447 18.12 -11.47 -24.26
N GLY A 448 19.37 -11.88 -24.04
CA GLY A 448 19.76 -13.18 -23.46
C GLY A 448 19.96 -13.22 -21.94
N GLU A 449 20.01 -12.08 -21.23
CA GLU A 449 20.21 -12.05 -19.76
C GLU A 449 18.90 -11.99 -18.95
N TYR A 450 17.77 -11.68 -19.59
CA TYR A 450 16.47 -11.54 -18.91
C TYR A 450 15.90 -12.87 -18.37
N ASP A 451 16.23 -14.00 -19.00
CA ASP A 451 15.74 -15.32 -18.58
C ASP A 451 16.36 -15.83 -17.27
N LYS A 452 17.49 -15.25 -16.82
CA LYS A 452 18.11 -15.60 -15.53
C LYS A 452 17.79 -14.61 -14.41
N GLN A 453 17.30 -13.40 -14.73
CA GLN A 453 17.00 -12.36 -13.74
C GLN A 453 15.51 -12.20 -13.41
N GLY A 454 14.59 -12.76 -14.21
CA GLY A 454 13.16 -12.87 -13.89
C GLY A 454 12.43 -11.54 -13.62
N VAL A 455 11.12 -11.62 -13.41
CA VAL A 455 10.24 -10.49 -13.04
C VAL A 455 10.73 -9.73 -11.79
N ASN A 456 11.59 -10.36 -10.98
CA ASN A 456 12.20 -9.79 -9.79
C ASN A 456 13.03 -8.53 -10.08
N GLY A 457 13.83 -8.48 -11.15
CA GLY A 457 14.69 -7.30 -11.42
C GLY A 457 13.94 -6.01 -11.76
N LEU A 458 12.78 -6.13 -12.44
CA LEU A 458 11.89 -5.01 -12.78
C LEU A 458 11.17 -4.47 -11.54
N ASN A 459 10.67 -5.37 -10.70
CA ASN A 459 10.03 -5.01 -9.43
C ASN A 459 11.01 -4.26 -8.52
N GLU A 460 12.29 -4.61 -8.56
CA GLU A 460 13.31 -4.03 -7.71
C GLU A 460 13.75 -2.65 -8.15
N THR A 461 14.08 -2.45 -9.43
CA THR A 461 14.45 -1.11 -9.94
C THR A 461 13.32 -0.11 -9.71
N PHE A 462 12.09 -0.58 -9.87
CA PHE A 462 10.90 0.21 -9.62
C PHE A 462 10.64 0.46 -8.13
N ALA A 463 10.91 -0.53 -7.27
CA ALA A 463 10.89 -0.37 -5.81
C ALA A 463 11.92 0.69 -5.35
N ARG A 464 13.13 0.70 -5.93
CA ARG A 464 14.12 1.76 -5.67
C ARG A 464 13.54 3.12 -6.02
N TRP A 465 12.92 3.26 -7.20
CA TRP A 465 12.28 4.50 -7.63
C TRP A 465 11.14 4.97 -6.70
N ILE A 466 10.29 4.06 -6.20
CA ILE A 466 9.24 4.41 -5.23
C ILE A 466 9.86 4.98 -3.94
N LEU A 467 11.00 4.44 -3.51
CA LEU A 467 11.64 4.78 -2.24
C LEU A 467 12.63 5.95 -2.33
N ASP A 468 13.17 6.25 -3.52
CA ASP A 468 14.23 7.25 -3.78
C ASP A 468 13.74 8.64 -4.22
N VAL A 469 12.53 9.04 -3.83
CA VAL A 469 12.12 10.44 -4.07
C VAL A 469 12.87 11.36 -3.11
N GLN A 470 13.90 12.02 -3.64
CA GLN A 470 14.58 13.19 -3.07
C GLN A 470 13.70 14.43 -3.16
#